data_AF-A0A6A4GUV3-F1
#
_entry.id   AF-A0A6A4GUV3-F1
#
_cell.length_a   1.000
_cell.length_b   1.000
_cell.length_c   1.000
_cell.angle_alpha   90.00
_cell.angle_beta   90.00
_cell.angle_gamma   90.00
#
_symmetry.space_group_name_H-M   'P 1'
#
loop_
_entity.id
_entity.type
_entity.pdbx_description
1 polymer ?
#
loop_
_entity_poly.entity_id
_entity_poly.type
_entity_poly.pdbx_seq_one_letter_code
_entity_poly.pdbx_strand_id
1 'polypeptide(L)'
;MIPEISLEDYFTHILPPLPESLEGKVDLIVQILKDSGVITAKGRWKSFPADPKNQKKETVVFKKLSSIFDAVIAAAKNLDEELEQTFELFVEPNTVPDHPRGGKSRPDGFVKERARQDGEGGQKEEPPHAWFDIAHPQEFKLNESPSGVDDDAGKVVYSMQQILALDPRRRFTTGSTIENRTTRLWFLSRSILFTTESFDFMTDHKRLVHLYLSLAFSSSADSGWDPSVKFSHVDPLTHKRIYEITVTMKQGDEVVTEIYTTVSILSEVSADAMGRATRVWLVVDSNGKYRVLKDLWLDKDRAPEHEIRAEILRDVRKTQDKATEEKLRSHMLTPIAHCKAVMMRGYDLSGARMIPFRTPPVPAGPSTQSRGLALPLIEIPFRSLSILDHRQIRHSKRYRLRIAYHYRIVFKEYATTIYDERNLGHIFRSMEGVTWALVILHNAGWVHRDLSAGNVYWYAEGSRGLLGDFEYAKLRANNTAHEIRTGTPSFMAAETLSHAYLFFPPPRTISAHRQPMRYTSNYKPRSSMFLLLSTRNHHHLPLHIILCTT
;
A
#
# COMPACT_ATOMS: atom_id res chain seq x y z
N MET A 1 12.73 -15.21 -5.73
CA MET A 1 11.87 -15.73 -6.82
C MET A 1 10.88 -14.64 -7.18
N ILE A 2 10.76 -14.30 -8.46
CA ILE A 2 9.80 -13.33 -8.98
C ILE A 2 8.94 -14.06 -10.03
N PRO A 3 7.61 -13.87 -10.06
CA PRO A 3 6.78 -14.40 -11.15
C PRO A 3 7.18 -13.77 -12.49
N GLU A 4 7.24 -14.60 -13.51
CA GLU A 4 7.49 -14.27 -14.90
C GLU A 4 6.26 -14.68 -15.72
N ILE A 5 5.75 -13.74 -16.51
CA ILE A 5 4.61 -13.95 -17.40
C ILE A 5 5.03 -13.84 -18.87
N SER A 6 4.18 -14.34 -19.77
CA SER A 6 4.42 -14.22 -21.20
C SER A 6 4.35 -12.75 -21.64
N LEU A 7 5.06 -12.43 -22.73
CA LEU A 7 4.95 -11.11 -23.36
C LEU A 7 3.55 -10.87 -23.93
N GLU A 8 2.86 -11.92 -24.40
CA GLU A 8 1.50 -11.81 -24.92
C GLU A 8 0.51 -11.36 -23.83
N ASP A 9 0.59 -11.98 -22.65
CA ASP A 9 -0.22 -11.60 -21.50
C ASP A 9 0.04 -10.16 -21.07
N TYR A 10 1.32 -9.76 -21.02
CA TYR A 10 1.68 -8.40 -20.62
C TYR A 10 1.11 -7.35 -21.58
N PHE A 11 1.32 -7.52 -22.89
CA PHE A 11 0.87 -6.55 -23.88
C PHE A 11 -0.66 -6.53 -24.04
N THR A 12 -1.35 -7.64 -23.73
CA THR A 12 -2.82 -7.73 -23.84
C THR A 12 -3.52 -7.19 -22.59
N HIS A 13 -2.99 -7.47 -21.39
CA HIS A 13 -3.72 -7.26 -20.13
C HIS A 13 -3.13 -6.21 -19.19
N ILE A 14 -1.84 -5.88 -19.34
CA ILE A 14 -1.09 -5.06 -18.37
C ILE A 14 -0.63 -3.73 -18.97
N LEU A 15 -0.05 -3.77 -20.18
CA LEU A 15 0.41 -2.57 -20.87
C LEU A 15 -0.79 -1.63 -21.14
N PRO A 16 -0.62 -0.31 -21.01
CA PRO A 16 -1.67 0.62 -21.39
C PRO A 16 -2.15 0.37 -22.83
N PRO A 17 -3.48 0.34 -23.06
CA PRO A 17 -4.01 0.14 -24.39
C PRO A 17 -3.57 1.28 -25.31
N LEU A 18 -3.46 0.98 -26.60
CA LEU A 18 -3.26 2.01 -27.60
C LEU A 18 -4.52 2.89 -27.69
N PRO A 19 -4.37 4.18 -28.07
CA PRO A 19 -5.49 4.98 -28.53
C PRO A 19 -6.28 4.25 -29.62
N GLU A 20 -7.60 4.41 -29.64
CA GLU A 20 -8.49 3.75 -30.63
C GLU A 20 -8.02 4.00 -32.07
N SER A 21 -7.53 5.21 -32.36
CA SER A 21 -7.00 5.59 -33.67
C SER A 21 -5.73 4.84 -34.08
N LEU A 22 -5.01 4.21 -33.15
CA LEU A 22 -3.80 3.42 -33.40
C LEU A 22 -4.02 1.91 -33.29
N GLU A 23 -5.22 1.47 -32.91
CA GLU A 23 -5.53 0.04 -32.77
C GLU A 23 -5.32 -0.69 -34.10
N GLY A 24 -4.58 -1.81 -34.08
CA GLY A 24 -4.20 -2.56 -35.29
C GLY A 24 -3.19 -1.88 -36.22
N LYS A 25 -2.71 -0.66 -35.93
CA LYS A 25 -1.80 0.10 -36.82
C LYS A 25 -0.31 -0.07 -36.50
N VAL A 26 0.06 -0.90 -35.52
CA VAL A 26 1.48 -1.11 -35.14
C VAL A 26 2.32 -1.60 -36.32
N ASP A 27 1.82 -2.55 -37.12
CA ASP A 27 2.56 -3.06 -38.28
C ASP A 27 2.76 -1.99 -39.37
N LEU A 28 1.75 -1.13 -39.55
CA LEU A 28 1.83 0.01 -40.47
C LEU A 28 2.89 1.02 -40.00
N ILE A 29 2.93 1.34 -38.70
CA ILE A 29 3.95 2.24 -38.13
C ILE A 29 5.35 1.64 -38.30
N VAL A 30 5.52 0.34 -38.05
CA VAL A 30 6.80 -0.35 -38.32
C VAL A 30 7.19 -0.22 -39.79
N GLN A 31 6.23 -0.30 -40.72
CA GLN A 31 6.52 -0.11 -42.15
C GLN A 31 6.95 1.33 -42.47
N ILE A 32 6.27 2.35 -41.91
CA ILE A 32 6.66 3.76 -42.04
C ILE A 32 8.10 3.99 -41.54
N LEU A 33 8.47 3.34 -40.43
CA LEU A 33 9.82 3.43 -39.87
C LEU A 33 10.88 2.73 -40.75
N LYS A 34 10.52 1.68 -41.48
CA LYS A 34 11.39 1.07 -42.50
C LYS A 34 11.56 1.98 -43.71
N ASP A 35 10.45 2.53 -44.22
CA ASP A 35 10.44 3.36 -45.43
C ASP A 35 11.22 4.68 -45.22
N SER A 36 11.14 5.25 -44.02
CA SER A 36 11.94 6.42 -43.61
C SER A 36 13.41 6.09 -43.28
N GLY A 37 13.78 4.81 -43.26
CA GLY A 37 15.13 4.34 -42.96
C GLY A 37 15.53 4.42 -41.48
N VAL A 38 14.58 4.68 -40.57
CA VAL A 38 14.81 4.57 -39.11
C VAL A 38 15.10 3.13 -38.74
N ILE A 39 14.38 2.19 -39.34
CA ILE A 39 14.73 0.77 -39.40
C ILE A 39 15.46 0.54 -40.73
N THR A 40 16.72 0.12 -40.65
CA THR A 40 17.56 -0.11 -41.83
C THR A 40 17.11 -1.35 -42.61
N ALA A 41 17.50 -1.46 -43.88
CA ALA A 41 17.27 -2.64 -44.71
C ALA A 41 17.83 -3.95 -44.11
N LYS A 42 18.78 -3.86 -43.16
CA LYS A 42 19.33 -4.99 -42.41
C LYS A 42 18.46 -5.40 -41.21
N GLY A 43 17.29 -4.79 -41.03
CA GLY A 43 16.39 -5.06 -39.91
C GLY A 43 16.96 -4.64 -38.56
N ARG A 44 17.64 -3.49 -38.51
CA ARG A 44 18.17 -2.89 -37.28
C ARG A 44 17.81 -1.42 -37.20
N TRP A 45 17.70 -0.88 -35.98
CA TRP A 45 17.63 0.55 -35.75
C TRP A 45 18.87 1.28 -36.27
N LYS A 46 18.67 2.32 -37.09
CA LYS A 46 19.73 3.16 -37.67
C LYS A 46 20.67 3.74 -36.61
N SER A 47 20.11 4.09 -35.45
CA SER A 47 20.87 4.63 -34.32
C SER A 47 21.77 3.57 -33.64
N PHE A 48 21.51 2.27 -33.84
CA PHE A 48 22.27 1.15 -33.29
C PHE A 48 22.97 0.32 -34.38
N PRO A 49 24.03 0.85 -35.02
CA PRO A 49 24.75 0.15 -36.08
C PRO A 49 25.50 -1.10 -35.59
N ALA A 50 25.79 -1.17 -34.29
CA ALA A 50 26.36 -2.33 -33.61
C ALA A 50 25.64 -2.56 -32.28
N ASP A 51 25.73 -3.77 -31.75
CA ASP A 51 25.12 -4.14 -30.47
C ASP A 51 25.74 -3.34 -29.31
N PRO A 52 24.96 -2.98 -28.27
CA PRO A 52 25.48 -2.23 -27.14
C PRO A 52 26.71 -2.85 -26.47
N LYS A 53 26.77 -4.19 -26.33
CA LYS A 53 27.95 -4.88 -25.76
C LYS A 53 29.29 -4.58 -26.44
N ASN A 54 29.26 -4.14 -27.70
CA ASN A 54 30.45 -3.82 -28.49
C ASN A 54 30.83 -2.33 -28.40
N GLN A 55 30.15 -1.55 -27.58
CA GLN A 55 30.36 -0.11 -27.42
C GLN A 55 31.08 0.20 -26.11
N LYS A 56 31.69 1.39 -26.02
CA LYS A 56 32.54 1.76 -24.86
C LYS A 56 31.81 2.49 -23.73
N LYS A 57 30.70 3.20 -24.03
CA LYS A 57 30.01 4.07 -23.05
C LYS A 57 28.51 3.80 -23.06
N GLU A 58 28.02 3.19 -21.98
CA GLU A 58 26.60 2.88 -21.75
C GLU A 58 25.69 4.09 -21.92
N THR A 59 26.06 5.20 -21.25
CA THR A 59 25.30 6.46 -21.22
C THR A 59 25.13 7.11 -22.60
N VAL A 60 26.03 6.83 -23.55
CA VAL A 60 25.96 7.36 -24.93
C VAL A 60 25.15 6.44 -25.83
N VAL A 61 25.21 5.13 -25.57
CA VAL A 61 24.59 4.11 -26.42
C VAL A 61 23.09 4.09 -26.22
N PHE A 62 22.63 4.02 -24.98
CA PHE A 62 21.20 3.93 -24.69
C PHE A 62 20.46 5.26 -24.83
N LYS A 63 21.16 6.41 -24.78
CA LYS A 63 20.57 7.72 -25.11
C LYS A 63 19.94 7.76 -26.50
N LYS A 64 20.35 6.86 -27.40
CA LYS A 64 19.78 6.71 -28.73
C LYS A 64 18.36 6.13 -28.74
N LEU A 65 17.90 5.53 -27.63
CA LEU A 65 16.52 5.08 -27.48
C LEU A 65 15.53 6.26 -27.60
N SER A 66 15.90 7.44 -27.10
CA SER A 66 15.08 8.67 -27.26
C SER A 66 14.80 8.98 -28.73
N SER A 67 15.82 8.85 -29.61
CA SER A 67 15.61 9.08 -31.05
C SER A 67 14.68 8.07 -31.71
N ILE A 68 14.61 6.83 -31.20
CA ILE A 68 13.66 5.82 -31.68
C ILE A 68 12.25 6.17 -31.18
N PHE A 69 12.13 6.56 -29.91
CA PHE A 69 10.88 6.99 -29.30
C PHE A 69 10.25 8.18 -30.05
N ASP A 70 11.05 9.21 -30.33
CA ASP A 70 10.61 10.39 -31.09
C ASP A 70 10.17 10.03 -32.51
N ALA A 71 10.89 9.13 -33.19
CA ALA A 71 10.53 8.66 -34.52
C ALA A 71 9.22 7.86 -34.53
N VAL A 72 8.99 7.03 -33.50
CA VAL A 72 7.74 6.28 -33.31
C VAL A 72 6.55 7.23 -33.12
N ILE A 73 6.72 8.26 -32.27
CA ILE A 73 5.68 9.28 -32.05
C ILE A 73 5.39 10.05 -33.32
N ALA A 74 6.42 10.49 -34.05
CA ALA A 74 6.23 11.20 -35.32
C ALA A 74 5.49 10.33 -36.35
N ALA A 75 5.83 9.05 -36.45
CA ALA A 75 5.14 8.12 -37.33
C ALA A 75 3.67 7.91 -36.93
N ALA A 76 3.36 7.88 -35.62
CA ALA A 76 1.99 7.81 -35.13
C ALA A 76 1.20 9.08 -35.43
N LYS A 77 1.78 10.26 -35.17
CA LYS A 77 1.13 11.56 -35.45
C LYS A 77 0.89 11.81 -36.93
N ASN A 78 1.69 11.23 -37.81
CA ASN A 78 1.41 11.25 -39.25
C ASN A 78 0.16 10.44 -39.65
N LEU A 79 -0.25 9.47 -38.82
CA LEU A 79 -1.47 8.69 -39.05
C LEU A 79 -2.70 9.33 -38.39
N ASP A 80 -2.48 10.11 -37.34
CA ASP A 80 -3.51 10.84 -36.60
C ASP A 80 -2.88 12.08 -35.94
N GLU A 81 -3.10 13.25 -36.55
CA GLU A 81 -2.51 14.53 -36.11
C GLU A 81 -3.10 14.99 -34.75
N GLU A 82 -4.27 14.49 -34.37
CA GLU A 82 -4.97 14.83 -33.12
C GLU A 82 -4.43 14.05 -31.91
N LEU A 83 -3.46 13.15 -32.11
CA LEU A 83 -2.84 12.39 -31.03
C LEU A 83 -2.12 13.30 -30.03
N GLU A 84 -2.71 13.44 -28.85
CA GLU A 84 -2.08 14.10 -27.72
C GLU A 84 -1.04 13.19 -27.05
N GLN A 85 0.23 13.55 -27.20
CA GLN A 85 1.31 12.91 -26.46
C GLN A 85 1.28 13.39 -25.00
N THR A 86 1.04 12.45 -24.08
CA THR A 86 0.92 12.67 -22.64
C THR A 86 2.22 12.42 -21.88
N PHE A 87 3.11 11.58 -22.43
CA PHE A 87 4.36 11.18 -21.78
C PHE A 87 5.59 11.38 -22.66
N GLU A 88 6.74 11.64 -22.03
CA GLU A 88 8.05 11.85 -22.66
C GLU A 88 9.10 10.92 -22.08
N LEU A 89 10.00 10.42 -22.95
CA LEU A 89 11.13 9.56 -22.58
C LEU A 89 12.41 10.37 -22.38
N PHE A 90 13.05 10.19 -21.23
CA PHE A 90 14.36 10.75 -20.91
C PHE A 90 15.36 9.62 -20.66
N VAL A 91 16.56 9.73 -21.22
CA VAL A 91 17.68 8.79 -20.97
C VAL A 91 18.86 9.61 -20.47
N GLU A 92 18.92 9.75 -19.15
CA GLU A 92 19.80 10.70 -18.45
C GLU A 92 20.39 10.08 -17.17
N PRO A 93 21.34 9.12 -17.30
CA PRO A 93 21.83 8.31 -16.18
C PRO A 93 22.58 9.08 -15.08
N ASN A 94 22.93 10.35 -15.32
CA ASN A 94 23.61 11.20 -14.33
C ASN A 94 22.66 12.21 -13.66
N THR A 95 21.40 12.28 -14.09
CA THR A 95 20.40 13.18 -13.53
C THR A 95 19.81 12.55 -12.26
N VAL A 96 19.77 13.32 -11.17
CA VAL A 96 19.04 12.93 -9.95
C VAL A 96 17.66 13.58 -10.06
N PRO A 97 16.56 12.82 -10.21
CA PRO A 97 15.23 13.39 -10.13
C PRO A 97 15.00 13.94 -8.71
N ASP A 98 14.32 15.07 -8.62
CA ASP A 98 13.97 15.72 -7.37
C ASP A 98 13.14 14.80 -6.50
N HIS A 99 13.71 14.56 -5.31
CA HIS A 99 13.24 13.57 -4.37
C HIS A 99 12.83 14.28 -3.08
N PRO A 100 11.52 14.29 -2.73
CA PRO A 100 11.00 15.01 -1.56
C PRO A 100 11.66 14.62 -0.23
N ARG A 101 12.15 13.37 -0.14
CA ARG A 101 12.86 12.84 1.04
C ARG A 101 14.40 12.82 0.89
N GLY A 102 14.97 13.53 -0.08
CA GLY A 102 16.43 13.67 -0.27
C GLY A 102 17.16 12.44 -0.86
N GLY A 103 16.42 11.53 -1.51
CA GLY A 103 16.98 10.36 -2.17
C GLY A 103 17.89 10.73 -3.34
N LYS A 104 18.94 9.93 -3.56
CA LYS A 104 19.97 10.17 -4.59
C LYS A 104 19.96 9.11 -5.70
N SER A 105 18.86 8.36 -5.82
CA SER A 105 18.72 7.35 -6.87
C SER A 105 18.69 8.00 -8.25
N ARG A 106 19.30 7.34 -9.22
CA ARG A 106 19.48 7.82 -10.60
C ARG A 106 19.10 6.67 -11.54
N PRO A 107 17.82 6.55 -11.94
CA PRO A 107 17.49 5.61 -13.00
C PRO A 107 18.19 6.02 -14.29
N ASP A 108 18.65 5.04 -15.08
CA ASP A 108 19.38 5.31 -16.33
C ASP A 108 18.51 6.01 -17.38
N GLY A 109 17.23 5.66 -17.41
CA GLY A 109 16.20 6.33 -18.19
C GLY A 109 14.85 6.28 -17.48
N PHE A 110 13.91 7.11 -17.92
CA PHE A 110 12.56 7.11 -17.39
C PHE A 110 11.58 7.78 -18.36
N VAL A 111 10.33 7.33 -18.32
CA VAL A 111 9.19 8.03 -18.93
C VAL A 111 8.45 8.82 -17.86
N LYS A 112 8.15 10.08 -18.12
CA LYS A 112 7.39 10.96 -17.21
C LYS A 112 6.25 11.69 -17.91
N GLU A 113 5.24 12.05 -17.13
CA GLU A 113 4.09 12.85 -17.61
C GLU A 113 4.58 14.23 -18.06
N ARG A 114 4.05 14.72 -19.17
CA ARG A 114 4.34 16.08 -19.64
C ARG A 114 3.73 17.09 -18.68
N ALA A 115 4.46 18.18 -18.43
CA ALA A 115 3.91 19.27 -17.64
C ALA A 115 2.68 19.85 -18.36
N ARG A 116 1.52 19.83 -17.70
CA ARG A 116 0.30 20.44 -18.26
C ARG A 116 0.59 21.92 -18.57
N GLN A 117 0.23 22.35 -19.77
CA GLN A 117 0.17 23.77 -20.11
C GLN A 117 -1.14 24.36 -19.59
N ASP A 118 -1.48 24.11 -18.32
CA ASP A 118 -2.63 24.78 -17.73
C ASP A 118 -2.20 26.24 -17.51
N GLY A 119 -2.67 27.10 -18.40
CA GLY A 119 -2.45 28.53 -18.34
C GLY A 119 -3.23 29.12 -17.17
N GLU A 120 -2.54 29.42 -16.08
CA GLU A 120 -2.78 30.57 -15.21
C GLU A 120 -1.58 30.73 -14.28
N GLY A 121 -1.10 31.97 -14.20
CA GLY A 121 0.24 32.32 -13.70
C GLY A 121 0.50 32.02 -12.23
N GLY A 122 1.73 31.60 -11.94
CA GLY A 122 2.29 31.54 -10.59
C GLY A 122 3.51 30.62 -10.53
N GLN A 123 4.71 31.21 -10.69
CA GLN A 123 6.05 30.63 -10.45
C GLN A 123 6.20 29.10 -10.64
N LYS A 124 6.60 28.66 -11.83
CA LYS A 124 7.20 27.32 -12.03
C LYS A 124 8.61 27.31 -11.42
N GLU A 125 8.70 26.94 -10.15
CA GLU A 125 9.93 26.44 -9.50
C GLU A 125 9.87 24.91 -9.29
N GLU A 126 9.03 24.16 -10.01
CA GLU A 126 9.15 22.70 -9.96
C GLU A 126 10.42 22.26 -10.74
N PRO A 127 11.28 21.43 -10.11
CA PRO A 127 12.51 20.96 -10.74
C PRO A 127 12.22 20.15 -12.01
N PRO A 128 13.17 20.12 -12.98
CA PRO A 128 12.92 19.57 -14.31
C PRO A 128 12.47 18.10 -14.31
N HIS A 129 12.79 17.32 -13.28
CA HIS A 129 12.29 15.95 -13.12
C HIS A 129 11.92 15.72 -11.65
N ALA A 130 10.63 15.63 -11.31
CA ALA A 130 10.20 15.20 -9.99
C ALA A 130 9.88 13.70 -10.00
N TRP A 131 10.19 12.99 -8.90
CA TRP A 131 9.82 11.57 -8.74
C TRP A 131 8.31 11.32 -8.88
N PHE A 132 7.49 12.33 -8.61
CA PHE A 132 6.03 12.27 -8.76
C PHE A 132 5.57 12.07 -10.20
N ASP A 133 6.35 12.53 -11.18
CA ASP A 133 5.94 12.56 -12.59
C ASP A 133 6.41 11.30 -13.34
N ILE A 134 7.36 10.54 -12.78
CA ILE A 134 7.96 9.36 -13.40
C ILE A 134 7.00 8.18 -13.38
N ALA A 135 6.51 7.76 -14.56
CA ALA A 135 5.61 6.64 -14.73
C ALA A 135 6.34 5.29 -14.92
N HIS A 136 7.49 5.32 -15.60
CA HIS A 136 8.21 4.12 -16.02
C HIS A 136 9.74 4.30 -15.94
N PRO A 137 10.40 3.91 -14.84
CA PRO A 137 11.86 3.94 -14.75
C PRO A 137 12.49 2.81 -15.58
N GLN A 138 13.73 3.04 -16.00
CA GLN A 138 14.51 2.13 -16.82
C GLN A 138 15.94 2.03 -16.32
N GLU A 139 16.52 0.83 -16.40
CA GLU A 139 17.92 0.54 -16.09
C GLU A 139 18.56 -0.18 -17.28
N PHE A 140 19.84 0.12 -17.54
CA PHE A 140 20.53 -0.42 -18.70
C PHE A 140 21.90 -1.00 -18.34
N LYS A 141 22.26 -2.09 -19.03
CA LYS A 141 23.64 -2.61 -19.06
C LYS A 141 24.11 -2.84 -20.47
N LEU A 142 25.40 -2.60 -20.71
CA LEU A 142 26.02 -3.00 -21.98
C LEU A 142 26.06 -4.51 -22.19
N ASN A 143 26.10 -5.33 -21.14
CA ASN A 143 26.27 -6.78 -21.22
C ASN A 143 25.23 -7.56 -20.42
N GLU A 144 25.05 -8.83 -20.79
CA GLU A 144 24.06 -9.75 -20.21
C GLU A 144 24.67 -10.65 -19.12
N SER A 145 25.63 -10.12 -18.34
CA SER A 145 26.20 -10.88 -17.25
C SER A 145 25.14 -11.14 -16.16
N PRO A 146 25.07 -12.33 -15.55
CA PRO A 146 24.06 -12.63 -14.53
C PRO A 146 24.04 -11.60 -13.38
N SER A 147 25.21 -11.10 -12.97
CA SER A 147 25.32 -10.04 -11.95
C SER A 147 24.80 -8.69 -12.44
N GLY A 148 24.95 -8.36 -13.73
CA GLY A 148 24.42 -7.13 -14.30
C GLY A 148 22.90 -7.16 -14.39
N VAL A 149 22.34 -8.29 -14.80
CA VAL A 149 20.88 -8.52 -14.83
C VAL A 149 20.28 -8.41 -13.42
N ASP A 150 20.91 -9.03 -12.41
CA ASP A 150 20.46 -8.93 -11.02
C ASP A 150 20.58 -7.49 -10.47
N ASP A 151 21.62 -6.73 -10.86
CA ASP A 151 21.82 -5.32 -10.48
C ASP A 151 20.71 -4.41 -11.04
N ASP A 152 20.43 -4.50 -12.35
CA ASP A 152 19.39 -3.70 -13.00
C ASP A 152 18.00 -4.03 -12.48
N ALA A 153 17.70 -5.32 -12.30
CA ALA A 153 16.47 -5.77 -11.65
C ALA A 153 16.32 -5.16 -10.25
N GLY A 154 17.40 -5.13 -9.47
CA GLY A 154 17.42 -4.51 -8.14
C GLY A 154 17.09 -3.02 -8.18
N LYS A 155 17.74 -2.28 -9.09
CA LYS A 155 17.57 -0.82 -9.22
C LYS A 155 16.21 -0.42 -9.77
N VAL A 156 15.71 -1.09 -10.81
CA VAL A 156 14.40 -0.76 -11.40
C VAL A 156 13.30 -1.00 -10.37
N VAL A 157 13.36 -2.11 -9.63
CA VAL A 157 12.39 -2.41 -8.58
C VAL A 157 12.49 -1.40 -7.44
N TYR A 158 13.69 -0.97 -7.05
CA TYR A 158 13.87 0.11 -6.08
C TYR A 158 13.22 1.42 -6.56
N SER A 159 13.47 1.82 -7.81
CA SER A 159 12.86 3.02 -8.41
C SER A 159 11.34 2.93 -8.43
N MET A 160 10.78 1.78 -8.83
CA MET A 160 9.34 1.53 -8.81
C MET A 160 8.76 1.61 -7.38
N GLN A 161 9.47 1.11 -6.37
CA GLN A 161 9.06 1.26 -4.97
C GLN A 161 9.04 2.72 -4.52
N GLN A 162 10.04 3.53 -4.91
CA GLN A 162 10.06 4.96 -4.61
C GLN A 162 8.87 5.68 -5.22
N ILE A 163 8.53 5.38 -6.48
CA ILE A 163 7.37 5.96 -7.16
C ILE A 163 6.09 5.68 -6.37
N LEU A 164 5.84 4.42 -5.98
CA LEU A 164 4.66 4.06 -5.19
C LEU A 164 4.67 4.71 -3.80
N ALA A 165 5.83 4.80 -3.18
CA ALA A 165 6.01 5.29 -1.82
C ALA A 165 5.84 6.80 -1.67
N LEU A 166 6.37 7.58 -2.60
CA LEU A 166 6.34 9.03 -2.53
C LEU A 166 4.95 9.57 -2.89
N ASP A 167 4.34 9.07 -3.95
CA ASP A 167 3.09 9.61 -4.47
C ASP A 167 1.87 8.81 -3.98
N PRO A 168 0.99 9.39 -3.14
CA PRO A 168 -0.23 8.71 -2.70
C PRO A 168 -1.23 8.44 -3.84
N ARG A 169 -1.06 9.09 -5.00
CA ARG A 169 -1.89 8.86 -6.19
C ARG A 169 -1.55 7.57 -6.91
N ARG A 170 -0.43 6.90 -6.58
CA ARG A 170 0.05 5.73 -7.32
C ARG A 170 -0.61 4.45 -6.86
N ARG A 171 -1.28 3.78 -7.80
CA ARG A 171 -1.84 2.45 -7.58
C ARG A 171 -0.88 1.35 -8.04
N PHE A 172 -0.18 1.60 -9.14
CA PHE A 172 0.87 0.74 -9.69
C PHE A 172 1.86 1.58 -10.51
N THR A 173 2.95 0.96 -10.94
CA THR A 173 3.93 1.51 -11.88
C THR A 173 4.52 0.36 -12.70
N THR A 174 5.02 0.67 -13.88
CA THR A 174 5.73 -0.28 -14.75
C THR A 174 7.19 0.14 -14.86
N GLY A 175 8.07 -0.74 -15.33
CA GLY A 175 9.48 -0.41 -15.57
C GLY A 175 10.08 -1.31 -16.63
N SER A 176 11.30 -1.04 -17.05
CA SER A 176 12.03 -1.91 -17.98
C SER A 176 13.51 -2.01 -17.64
N THR A 177 14.11 -3.14 -18.01
CA THR A 177 15.57 -3.29 -18.00
C THR A 177 16.03 -3.66 -19.40
N ILE A 178 17.22 -3.19 -19.79
CA ILE A 178 17.83 -3.55 -21.07
C ILE A 178 19.29 -3.92 -20.86
N GLU A 179 19.58 -5.21 -20.95
CA GLU A 179 20.95 -5.73 -20.91
C GLU A 179 21.38 -6.11 -22.33
N ASN A 180 22.34 -5.37 -22.89
CA ASN A 180 22.74 -5.39 -24.29
C ASN A 180 21.56 -5.15 -25.26
N ARG A 181 20.85 -6.22 -25.63
CA ARG A 181 19.68 -6.20 -26.53
C ARG A 181 18.44 -6.81 -25.89
N THR A 182 18.64 -7.48 -24.76
CA THR A 182 17.64 -8.24 -24.03
C THR A 182 16.84 -7.27 -23.19
N THR A 183 15.54 -7.16 -23.48
CA THR A 183 14.64 -6.24 -22.79
C THR A 183 13.62 -7.03 -21.97
N ARG A 184 13.43 -6.64 -20.71
CA ARG A 184 12.38 -7.16 -19.84
C ARG A 184 11.50 -6.03 -19.33
N LEU A 185 10.21 -6.32 -19.17
CA LEU A 185 9.24 -5.39 -18.60
C LEU A 185 8.90 -5.83 -17.18
N TRP A 186 8.61 -4.83 -16.34
CA TRP A 186 8.38 -4.99 -14.92
C TRP A 186 7.07 -4.33 -14.54
N PHE A 187 6.34 -4.94 -13.62
CA PHE A 187 5.12 -4.39 -13.04
C PHE A 187 5.18 -4.46 -11.53
N LEU A 188 4.85 -3.36 -10.85
CA LEU A 188 4.75 -3.29 -9.40
C LEU A 188 3.46 -2.59 -8.98
N SER A 189 2.73 -3.23 -8.08
CA SER A 189 1.71 -2.61 -7.24
C SER A 189 2.00 -2.90 -5.78
N ARG A 190 1.15 -2.43 -4.86
CA ARG A 190 1.27 -2.76 -3.42
C ARG A 190 1.02 -4.22 -3.07
N SER A 191 0.49 -4.98 -4.03
CA SER A 191 0.08 -6.37 -3.83
C SER A 191 0.96 -7.37 -4.56
N ILE A 192 1.57 -6.94 -5.67
CA ILE A 192 2.26 -7.85 -6.59
C ILE A 192 3.43 -7.18 -7.30
N LEU A 193 4.47 -7.98 -7.51
CA LEU A 193 5.63 -7.68 -8.36
C LEU A 193 5.79 -8.87 -9.31
N PHE A 194 5.93 -8.61 -10.60
CA PHE A 194 6.30 -9.61 -11.60
C PHE A 194 7.09 -8.98 -12.74
N THR A 195 7.68 -9.83 -13.58
CA THR A 195 8.37 -9.44 -14.80
C THR A 195 7.89 -10.26 -15.99
N THR A 196 8.32 -9.93 -17.19
CA THR A 196 8.03 -10.67 -18.41
C THR A 196 9.18 -11.58 -18.80
N GLU A 197 8.90 -12.54 -19.69
CA GLU A 197 9.92 -13.07 -20.59
C GLU A 197 10.65 -11.92 -21.32
N SER A 198 11.91 -12.15 -21.68
CA SER A 198 12.69 -11.15 -22.40
C SER A 198 12.41 -11.18 -23.90
N PHE A 199 12.52 -10.03 -24.57
CA PHE A 199 12.58 -9.93 -26.03
C PHE A 199 13.81 -9.16 -26.50
N ASP A 200 14.17 -9.32 -27.77
CA ASP A 200 15.27 -8.60 -28.40
C ASP A 200 14.76 -7.31 -29.04
N PHE A 201 14.96 -6.15 -28.41
CA PHE A 201 14.44 -4.88 -28.92
C PHE A 201 15.04 -4.48 -30.28
N MET A 202 16.19 -5.04 -30.65
CA MET A 202 16.87 -4.72 -31.90
C MET A 202 16.26 -5.42 -33.10
N THR A 203 15.62 -6.57 -32.91
CA THR A 203 14.99 -7.34 -34.00
C THR A 203 13.47 -7.38 -33.89
N ASP A 204 12.94 -7.34 -32.68
CA ASP A 204 11.51 -7.29 -32.42
C ASP A 204 11.01 -5.85 -32.38
N HIS A 205 11.03 -5.23 -33.56
CA HIS A 205 10.60 -3.86 -33.75
C HIS A 205 9.14 -3.66 -33.34
N LYS A 206 8.28 -4.64 -33.61
CA LYS A 206 6.85 -4.56 -33.33
C LYS A 206 6.57 -4.37 -31.85
N ARG A 207 7.22 -5.17 -30.98
CA ARG A 207 7.05 -5.04 -29.52
C ARG A 207 7.59 -3.72 -28.99
N LEU A 208 8.76 -3.27 -29.46
CA LEU A 208 9.31 -1.98 -29.02
C LEU A 208 8.43 -0.81 -29.45
N VAL A 209 7.95 -0.81 -30.71
CA VAL A 209 7.04 0.22 -31.22
C VAL A 209 5.73 0.22 -30.42
N HIS A 210 5.11 -0.94 -30.19
CA HIS A 210 3.89 -1.03 -29.38
C HIS A 210 4.11 -0.50 -27.96
N LEU A 211 5.20 -0.91 -27.29
CA LEU A 211 5.56 -0.40 -25.97
C LEU A 211 5.67 1.14 -25.96
N TYR A 212 6.37 1.72 -26.93
CA TYR A 212 6.59 3.17 -26.98
C TYR A 212 5.30 3.94 -27.27
N LEU A 213 4.43 3.44 -28.14
CA LEU A 213 3.11 4.04 -28.38
C LEU A 213 2.25 4.01 -27.12
N SER A 214 2.17 2.85 -26.45
CA SER A 214 1.44 2.71 -25.19
C SER A 214 1.98 3.64 -24.11
N LEU A 215 3.31 3.77 -23.97
CA LEU A 215 3.90 4.69 -23.00
C LEU A 215 3.60 6.15 -23.36
N ALA A 216 3.80 6.57 -24.62
CA ALA A 216 3.69 7.95 -25.06
C ALA A 216 2.28 8.54 -25.01
N PHE A 217 1.26 7.71 -25.27
CA PHE A 217 -0.13 8.14 -25.48
C PHE A 217 -1.13 7.61 -24.45
N SER A 218 -0.65 6.91 -23.41
CA SER A 218 -1.55 6.45 -22.33
C SER A 218 -2.13 7.61 -21.53
N SER A 219 -3.30 7.39 -20.93
CA SER A 219 -3.81 8.30 -19.90
C SER A 219 -2.99 8.17 -18.60
N SER A 220 -2.98 9.21 -17.76
CA SER A 220 -2.36 9.11 -16.42
C SER A 220 -2.99 7.96 -15.60
N ALA A 221 -4.28 7.69 -15.79
CA ALA A 221 -4.97 6.58 -15.12
C ALA A 221 -4.45 5.21 -15.56
N ASP A 222 -4.25 5.00 -16.87
CA ASP A 222 -3.70 3.76 -17.42
C ASP A 222 -2.21 3.60 -17.11
N SER A 223 -1.49 4.70 -16.89
CA SER A 223 -0.10 4.71 -16.39
C SER A 223 0.00 4.58 -14.85
N GLY A 224 -1.11 4.33 -14.16
CA GLY A 224 -1.12 3.92 -12.76
C GLY A 224 -1.42 5.00 -11.72
N TRP A 225 -1.71 6.24 -12.14
CA TRP A 225 -2.30 7.25 -11.24
C TRP A 225 -3.76 6.92 -10.92
N ASP A 226 -4.20 7.31 -9.73
CA ASP A 226 -5.57 7.19 -9.27
C ASP A 226 -6.37 8.44 -9.66
N PRO A 227 -7.39 8.33 -10.54
CA PRO A 227 -8.23 9.47 -10.91
C PRO A 227 -9.05 10.03 -9.75
N SER A 228 -9.21 9.27 -8.66
CA SER A 228 -9.92 9.72 -7.45
C SER A 228 -9.03 10.49 -6.46
N VAL A 229 -7.73 10.66 -6.74
CA VAL A 229 -6.81 11.46 -5.92
C VAL A 229 -6.16 12.51 -6.81
N LYS A 230 -6.66 13.75 -6.72
CA LYS A 230 -6.15 14.87 -7.51
C LYS A 230 -5.13 15.66 -6.70
N PHE A 231 -4.01 16.00 -7.33
CA PHE A 231 -3.08 16.99 -6.77
C PHE A 231 -3.73 18.38 -6.86
N SER A 232 -3.80 19.09 -5.75
CA SER A 232 -4.36 20.44 -5.67
C SER A 232 -3.24 21.48 -5.80
N HIS A 233 -2.39 21.59 -4.79
CA HIS A 233 -1.29 22.56 -4.73
C HIS A 233 -0.22 22.13 -3.72
N VAL A 234 0.87 22.88 -3.64
CA VAL A 234 1.84 22.77 -2.54
C VAL A 234 1.49 23.82 -1.48
N ASP A 235 1.32 23.39 -0.24
CA ASP A 235 1.10 24.29 0.88
C ASP A 235 2.33 25.22 1.04
N PRO A 236 2.16 26.55 0.98
CA PRO A 236 3.27 27.49 1.00
C PRO A 236 4.02 27.56 2.35
N LEU A 237 3.39 27.12 3.44
CA LEU A 237 3.98 27.12 4.79
C LEU A 237 4.68 25.79 5.09
N THR A 238 4.05 24.68 4.73
CA THR A 238 4.60 23.35 5.05
C THR A 238 5.42 22.74 3.93
N HIS A 239 5.36 23.31 2.72
CA HIS A 239 5.93 22.78 1.48
C HIS A 239 5.48 21.34 1.16
N LYS A 240 4.33 20.91 1.70
CA LYS A 240 3.74 19.60 1.44
C LYS A 240 2.69 19.67 0.35
N ARG A 241 2.58 18.62 -0.45
CA ARG A 241 1.52 18.49 -1.46
C ARG A 241 0.17 18.26 -0.78
N ILE A 242 -0.83 19.02 -1.23
CA ILE A 242 -2.24 18.92 -0.83
C ILE A 242 -3.00 18.19 -1.94
N TYR A 243 -3.87 17.26 -1.54
CA TYR A 243 -4.66 16.43 -2.43
C TYR A 243 -6.16 16.60 -2.16
N GLU A 244 -6.95 16.48 -3.22
CA GLU A 244 -8.39 16.30 -3.18
C GLU A 244 -8.69 14.82 -3.42
N ILE A 245 -9.29 14.16 -2.42
CA ILE A 245 -9.61 12.73 -2.46
C ILE A 245 -11.11 12.57 -2.64
N THR A 246 -11.51 11.96 -3.74
CA THR A 246 -12.90 11.65 -4.05
C THR A 246 -13.26 10.26 -3.52
N VAL A 247 -14.29 10.19 -2.68
CA VAL A 247 -14.83 8.94 -2.14
C VAL A 247 -16.26 8.76 -2.65
N THR A 248 -16.44 7.78 -3.52
CA THR A 248 -17.74 7.41 -4.08
C THR A 248 -18.30 6.18 -3.38
N MET A 249 -19.51 6.30 -2.85
CA MET A 249 -20.23 5.25 -2.13
C MET A 249 -21.59 4.99 -2.75
N LYS A 250 -22.06 3.74 -2.66
CA LYS A 250 -23.44 3.38 -3.01
C LYS A 250 -24.29 3.37 -1.74
N GLN A 251 -25.34 4.19 -1.72
CA GLN A 251 -26.35 4.21 -0.66
C GLN A 251 -27.68 3.76 -1.26
N GLY A 252 -27.97 2.45 -1.17
CA GLY A 252 -29.07 1.85 -1.94
C GLY A 252 -28.79 1.92 -3.44
N ASP A 253 -29.70 2.52 -4.20
CA ASP A 253 -29.56 2.74 -5.64
C ASP A 253 -28.83 4.06 -5.99
N GLU A 254 -28.64 4.95 -5.02
CA GLU A 254 -27.98 6.24 -5.23
C GLU A 254 -26.46 6.13 -5.09
N VAL A 255 -25.76 6.85 -5.96
CA VAL A 255 -24.30 7.00 -5.92
C VAL A 255 -23.98 8.36 -5.31
N VAL A 256 -23.48 8.37 -4.09
CA VAL A 256 -23.06 9.57 -3.38
C VAL A 256 -21.55 9.73 -3.55
N THR A 257 -21.12 10.93 -3.94
CA THR A 257 -19.70 11.25 -4.08
C THR A 257 -19.34 12.43 -3.20
N GLU A 258 -18.34 12.26 -2.36
CA GLU A 258 -17.82 13.30 -1.48
C GLU A 258 -16.34 13.56 -1.76
N ILE A 259 -15.92 14.81 -1.62
CA ILE A 259 -14.54 15.25 -1.82
C ILE A 259 -13.97 15.67 -0.46
N TYR A 260 -12.77 15.19 -0.17
CA TYR A 260 -12.03 15.47 1.04
C TYR A 260 -10.67 16.08 0.70
N THR A 261 -10.39 17.27 1.23
CA THR A 261 -9.10 17.94 1.01
C THR A 261 -8.14 17.59 2.14
N THR A 262 -6.94 17.11 1.80
CA THR A 262 -5.94 16.74 2.81
C THR A 262 -5.40 17.95 3.54
N VAL A 263 -5.14 17.81 4.83
CA VAL A 263 -4.48 18.83 5.67
C VAL A 263 -3.09 18.35 6.07
N SER A 264 -3.02 17.13 6.60
CA SER A 264 -1.76 16.53 7.04
C SER A 264 -1.86 15.01 7.08
N ILE A 265 -0.70 14.35 7.07
CA ILE A 265 -0.59 12.92 7.34
C ILE A 265 -0.56 12.75 8.86
N LEU A 266 -1.51 11.97 9.39
CA LEU A 266 -1.56 11.54 10.78
C LEU A 266 -0.70 10.29 11.01
N SER A 267 -0.64 9.39 10.02
CA SER A 267 0.17 8.18 10.08
C SER A 267 0.52 7.68 8.68
N GLU A 268 1.78 7.26 8.49
CA GLU A 268 2.28 6.67 7.25
C GLU A 268 3.09 5.42 7.60
N VAL A 269 2.42 4.27 7.66
CA VAL A 269 3.04 2.99 8.05
C VAL A 269 3.27 2.15 6.81
N SER A 270 4.51 1.70 6.62
CA SER A 270 4.91 0.79 5.53
C SER A 270 4.62 1.34 4.12
N ALA A 271 4.59 2.67 3.95
CA ALA A 271 4.45 3.30 2.64
C ALA A 271 5.59 2.96 1.68
N ASP A 272 6.73 2.48 2.18
CA ASP A 272 7.87 2.05 1.35
C ASP A 272 7.90 0.54 1.08
N ALA A 273 6.99 -0.23 1.67
CA ALA A 273 6.96 -1.69 1.56
C ALA A 273 5.78 -2.20 0.71
N MET A 274 5.94 -3.39 0.13
CA MET A 274 4.80 -4.18 -0.36
C MET A 274 3.96 -4.61 0.85
N GLY A 275 2.64 -4.47 0.76
CA GLY A 275 1.77 -4.69 1.92
C GLY A 275 0.55 -3.78 1.93
N ARG A 276 0.07 -3.45 3.12
CA ARG A 276 -1.14 -2.62 3.29
C ARG A 276 -0.94 -1.15 2.92
N ALA A 277 0.31 -0.67 2.97
CA ALA A 277 0.71 0.70 2.62
C ALA A 277 -0.27 1.74 3.18
N THR A 278 -0.57 1.64 4.48
CA THR A 278 -1.63 2.43 5.11
C THR A 278 -1.20 3.87 5.30
N ARG A 279 -2.00 4.80 4.78
CA ARG A 279 -1.88 6.24 5.00
C ARG A 279 -3.14 6.75 5.70
N VAL A 280 -2.96 7.44 6.82
CA VAL A 280 -4.04 8.07 7.56
C VAL A 280 -3.87 9.58 7.45
N TRP A 281 -4.91 10.25 6.96
CA TRP A 281 -4.93 11.67 6.67
C TRP A 281 -5.90 12.38 7.61
N LEU A 282 -5.49 13.54 8.10
CA LEU A 282 -6.42 14.57 8.50
C LEU A 282 -6.93 15.24 7.23
N VAL A 283 -8.24 15.29 7.05
CA VAL A 283 -8.87 15.90 5.88
C VAL A 283 -9.98 16.85 6.31
N VAL A 284 -10.40 17.73 5.41
CA VAL A 284 -11.55 18.62 5.58
C VAL A 284 -12.62 18.23 4.56
N ASP A 285 -13.86 18.07 5.04
CA ASP A 285 -15.02 17.82 4.18
C ASP A 285 -15.54 19.12 3.53
N SER A 286 -16.51 18.99 2.62
CA SER A 286 -17.12 20.14 1.91
C SER A 286 -17.80 21.16 2.83
N ASN A 287 -18.10 20.80 4.08
CA ASN A 287 -18.69 21.68 5.09
C ASN A 287 -17.62 22.32 6.00
N GLY A 288 -16.34 22.17 5.69
CA GLY A 288 -15.24 22.71 6.50
C GLY A 288 -14.96 21.92 7.78
N LYS A 289 -15.50 20.71 7.95
CA LYS A 289 -15.28 19.90 9.16
C LYS A 289 -14.09 18.96 8.98
N TYR A 290 -13.27 18.87 10.02
CA TYR A 290 -12.18 17.91 10.08
C TYR A 290 -12.70 16.48 10.19
N ARG A 291 -12.10 15.59 9.39
CA ARG A 291 -12.35 14.14 9.34
C ARG A 291 -11.04 13.39 9.28
N VAL A 292 -11.11 12.08 9.51
CA VAL A 292 -9.95 11.18 9.35
C VAL A 292 -10.20 10.25 8.18
N LEU A 293 -9.35 10.30 7.16
CA LEU A 293 -9.39 9.40 6.01
C LEU A 293 -8.28 8.37 6.14
N LYS A 294 -8.64 7.09 6.17
CA LYS A 294 -7.70 5.96 6.19
C LYS A 294 -7.71 5.31 4.81
N ASP A 295 -6.54 5.28 4.18
CA ASP A 295 -6.28 4.77 2.84
C ASP A 295 -5.34 3.55 2.91
N LEU A 296 -5.75 2.40 2.37
CA LEU A 296 -4.98 1.15 2.48
C LEU A 296 -5.29 0.11 1.40
N TRP A 297 -4.44 -0.91 1.35
CA TRP A 297 -4.58 -2.09 0.49
C TRP A 297 -5.05 -3.30 1.31
N LEU A 298 -6.34 -3.61 1.18
CA LEU A 298 -7.02 -4.65 1.94
C LEU A 298 -7.03 -5.98 1.18
N ASP A 299 -6.60 -7.07 1.84
CA ASP A 299 -6.58 -8.41 1.25
C ASP A 299 -7.99 -8.84 0.83
N LYS A 300 -8.09 -9.57 -0.30
CA LYS A 300 -9.37 -10.04 -0.85
C LYS A 300 -10.18 -10.91 0.11
N ASP A 301 -9.50 -11.64 0.99
CA ASP A 301 -10.12 -12.53 1.98
C ASP A 301 -10.48 -11.82 3.29
N ARG A 302 -10.22 -10.52 3.41
CA ARG A 302 -10.55 -9.72 4.60
C ARG A 302 -11.81 -8.89 4.41
N ALA A 303 -12.69 -8.95 5.40
CA ALA A 303 -13.81 -8.03 5.49
C ALA A 303 -13.30 -6.60 5.77
N PRO A 304 -13.87 -5.57 5.13
CA PRO A 304 -13.58 -4.18 5.45
C PRO A 304 -14.04 -3.78 6.85
N GLU A 305 -13.38 -2.77 7.41
CA GLU A 305 -13.63 -2.30 8.77
C GLU A 305 -15.09 -1.83 9.00
N HIS A 306 -15.71 -1.16 8.02
CA HIS A 306 -17.12 -0.75 8.12
C HIS A 306 -18.10 -1.95 8.19
N GLU A 307 -17.80 -3.04 7.48
CA GLU A 307 -18.61 -4.26 7.49
C GLU A 307 -18.46 -4.99 8.84
N ILE A 308 -17.22 -5.16 9.31
CA ILE A 308 -16.92 -5.78 10.61
C ILE A 308 -17.61 -5.00 11.74
N ARG A 309 -17.51 -3.66 11.74
CA ARG A 309 -18.19 -2.79 12.70
C ARG A 309 -19.71 -2.99 12.67
N ALA A 310 -20.32 -3.10 11.49
CA ALA A 310 -21.76 -3.32 11.35
C ALA A 310 -22.20 -4.70 11.87
N GLU A 311 -21.39 -5.73 11.63
CA GLU A 311 -21.63 -7.08 12.14
C GLU A 311 -21.56 -7.13 13.67
N ILE A 312 -20.53 -6.52 14.26
CA ILE A 312 -20.38 -6.38 15.72
C ILE A 312 -21.65 -5.77 16.33
N LEU A 313 -22.11 -4.62 15.81
CA LEU A 313 -23.28 -3.94 16.35
C LEU A 313 -24.56 -4.78 16.19
N ARG A 314 -24.69 -5.49 15.06
CA ARG A 314 -25.81 -6.41 14.82
C ARG A 314 -25.83 -7.55 15.84
N ASP A 315 -24.68 -8.13 16.15
CA ASP A 315 -24.58 -9.25 17.10
C ASP A 315 -24.78 -8.80 18.54
N VAL A 316 -24.28 -7.61 18.91
CA VAL A 316 -24.59 -6.99 20.21
C VAL A 316 -26.10 -6.79 20.34
N ARG A 317 -26.78 -6.25 19.33
CA ARG A 317 -28.24 -6.09 19.36
C ARG A 317 -29.01 -7.41 19.50
N LYS A 318 -28.46 -8.52 18.99
CA LYS A 318 -29.08 -9.86 19.11
C LYS A 318 -28.85 -10.50 20.48
N THR A 319 -27.68 -10.29 21.05
CA THR A 319 -27.23 -10.96 22.29
C THR A 319 -27.54 -10.14 23.54
N GLN A 320 -27.71 -8.83 23.39
CA GLN A 320 -27.88 -7.83 24.44
C GLN A 320 -29.04 -6.88 24.03
N ASP A 321 -29.15 -5.71 24.66
CA ASP A 321 -30.22 -4.74 24.38
C ASP A 321 -29.78 -3.55 23.50
N LYS A 322 -30.77 -2.78 23.03
CA LYS A 322 -30.55 -1.60 22.18
C LYS A 322 -29.75 -0.50 22.89
N ALA A 323 -29.90 -0.34 24.21
CA ALA A 323 -29.18 0.69 24.97
C ALA A 323 -27.67 0.36 25.04
N THR A 324 -27.36 -0.93 25.15
CA THR A 324 -26.00 -1.48 25.16
C THR A 324 -25.36 -1.36 23.78
N GLU A 325 -26.11 -1.65 22.71
CA GLU A 325 -25.66 -1.38 21.34
C GLU A 325 -25.32 0.10 21.13
N GLU A 326 -26.19 1.02 21.57
CA GLU A 326 -25.96 2.46 21.45
C GLU A 326 -24.76 2.92 22.28
N LYS A 327 -24.59 2.35 23.48
CA LYS A 327 -23.43 2.61 24.32
C LYS A 327 -22.13 2.18 23.63
N LEU A 328 -22.08 0.98 23.05
CA LEU A 328 -20.93 0.54 22.26
C LEU A 328 -20.69 1.46 21.06
N ARG A 329 -21.75 1.77 20.30
CA ARG A 329 -21.70 2.66 19.12
C ARG A 329 -21.08 4.01 19.45
N SER A 330 -21.38 4.57 20.62
CA SER A 330 -20.82 5.84 21.09
C SER A 330 -19.30 5.80 21.38
N HIS A 331 -18.76 4.60 21.60
CA HIS A 331 -17.34 4.34 21.89
C HIS A 331 -16.60 3.69 20.71
N MET A 332 -17.17 3.69 19.51
CA MET A 332 -16.50 3.28 18.27
C MET A 332 -16.31 4.48 17.36
N LEU A 333 -15.24 4.51 16.56
CA LEU A 333 -15.15 5.43 15.42
C LEU A 333 -16.35 5.21 14.47
N THR A 334 -16.87 6.29 13.88
CA THR A 334 -18.06 6.27 13.02
C THR A 334 -17.65 6.44 11.55
N PRO A 335 -17.69 5.37 10.74
CA PRO A 335 -17.53 5.50 9.29
C PRO A 335 -18.66 6.35 8.69
N ILE A 336 -18.31 7.33 7.87
CA ILE A 336 -19.26 8.20 7.14
C ILE A 336 -19.18 8.03 5.63
N ALA A 337 -18.02 7.60 5.11
CA ALA A 337 -17.83 7.29 3.70
C ALA A 337 -16.83 6.13 3.55
N HIS A 338 -16.99 5.35 2.49
CA HIS A 338 -16.02 4.31 2.13
C HIS A 338 -16.11 3.94 0.65
N CYS A 339 -15.01 3.49 0.06
CA CYS A 339 -15.00 2.98 -1.30
C CYS A 339 -14.00 1.83 -1.47
N LYS A 340 -14.21 1.00 -2.49
CA LYS A 340 -13.31 -0.08 -2.91
C LYS A 340 -13.00 0.09 -4.39
N ALA A 341 -11.74 0.00 -4.78
CA ALA A 341 -11.33 -0.03 -6.18
C ALA A 341 -10.57 -1.33 -6.49
N VAL A 342 -10.97 -1.99 -7.59
CA VAL A 342 -10.29 -3.18 -8.09
C VAL A 342 -9.08 -2.79 -8.92
N MET A 343 -7.98 -3.51 -8.69
CA MET A 343 -6.73 -3.34 -9.40
C MET A 343 -6.49 -4.48 -10.40
N MET A 344 -5.74 -4.21 -11.46
CA MET A 344 -5.34 -5.17 -12.52
C MET A 344 -6.47 -5.76 -13.39
N ARG A 345 -7.61 -5.07 -13.57
CA ARG A 345 -8.72 -5.55 -14.43
C ARG A 345 -9.13 -7.03 -14.17
N GLY A 346 -8.81 -7.59 -12.99
CA GLY A 346 -9.09 -8.98 -12.62
C GLY A 346 -8.08 -10.05 -13.09
N TYR A 347 -6.89 -9.72 -13.59
CA TYR A 347 -5.92 -10.71 -14.08
C TYR A 347 -5.36 -11.61 -12.95
N ASP A 348 -5.41 -12.94 -13.15
CA ASP A 348 -4.94 -13.96 -12.20
C ASP A 348 -3.54 -14.45 -12.54
N LEU A 349 -2.61 -14.33 -11.60
CA LEU A 349 -1.21 -14.71 -11.76
C LEU A 349 -0.90 -16.13 -11.21
N SER A 350 -1.92 -16.89 -10.80
CA SER A 350 -1.79 -18.22 -10.20
C SER A 350 -1.03 -19.25 -11.05
N GLY A 351 -0.94 -19.04 -12.36
CA GLY A 351 -0.20 -19.88 -13.33
C GLY A 351 1.20 -19.40 -13.74
N ALA A 352 1.69 -18.28 -13.19
CA ALA A 352 2.97 -17.68 -13.64
C ALA A 352 4.21 -18.53 -13.29
N ARG A 353 5.21 -18.54 -14.19
CA ARG A 353 6.50 -19.22 -13.98
C ARG A 353 7.31 -18.45 -12.95
N MET A 354 7.89 -19.11 -11.95
CA MET A 354 8.74 -18.41 -10.98
C MET A 354 10.20 -18.43 -11.44
N ILE A 355 10.84 -17.26 -11.56
CA ILE A 355 12.27 -17.15 -11.88
C ILE A 355 13.12 -16.73 -10.67
N PRO A 356 14.33 -17.31 -10.49
CA PRO A 356 15.25 -16.92 -9.44
C PRO A 356 16.05 -15.67 -9.84
N PHE A 357 16.11 -14.69 -8.93
CA PHE A 357 17.10 -13.60 -8.93
C PHE A 357 18.04 -13.84 -7.74
N ARG A 358 19.36 -13.73 -7.93
CA ARG A 358 20.35 -14.15 -6.89
C ARG A 358 20.35 -13.22 -5.69
N THR A 359 20.05 -11.95 -5.91
CA THR A 359 19.78 -10.94 -4.89
C THR A 359 18.35 -10.46 -5.04
N PRO A 360 17.44 -10.78 -4.10
CA PRO A 360 16.13 -10.15 -4.08
C PRO A 360 16.34 -8.63 -4.04
N PRO A 361 15.60 -7.83 -4.84
CA PRO A 361 15.67 -6.38 -4.77
C PRO A 361 15.49 -5.93 -3.32
N VAL A 362 16.50 -5.25 -2.78
CA VAL A 362 16.47 -4.77 -1.40
C VAL A 362 15.41 -3.67 -1.34
N PRO A 363 14.38 -3.80 -0.49
CA PRO A 363 13.41 -2.74 -0.31
C PRO A 363 14.13 -1.45 0.07
N ALA A 364 13.62 -0.32 -0.37
CA ALA A 364 14.04 0.94 0.22
C ALA A 364 13.97 0.84 1.74
N GLY A 365 15.06 1.22 2.40
CA GLY A 365 15.08 1.32 3.86
C GLY A 365 13.90 2.19 4.31
N PRO A 366 13.30 1.89 5.47
CA PRO A 366 12.15 2.64 5.95
C PRO A 366 12.48 4.13 5.90
N SER A 367 11.58 4.93 5.33
CA SER A 367 11.60 6.38 5.52
C SER A 367 11.80 6.60 7.01
N THR A 368 12.85 7.33 7.36
CA THR A 368 12.99 7.92 8.69
C THR A 368 11.63 8.50 9.03
N GLN A 369 11.00 7.90 10.05
CA GLN A 369 9.79 8.45 10.64
C GLN A 369 9.95 9.96 10.68
N SER A 370 8.98 10.69 10.14
CA SER A 370 8.77 12.07 10.56
C SER A 370 8.93 12.06 12.07
N ARG A 371 9.95 12.75 12.59
CA ARG A 371 10.19 12.89 14.02
C ARG A 371 8.97 13.57 14.63
N GLY A 372 8.03 12.72 15.01
CA GLY A 372 6.74 12.95 15.64
C GLY A 372 6.45 11.67 16.41
N LEU A 373 7.31 11.44 17.41
CA LEU A 373 7.18 10.55 18.56
C LEU A 373 6.39 9.24 18.33
N ALA A 374 7.02 8.20 17.79
CA ALA A 374 6.70 6.81 18.14
C ALA A 374 7.85 5.86 17.78
N LEU A 375 8.83 5.77 18.69
CA LEU A 375 9.57 4.58 19.17
C LEU A 375 10.92 5.04 19.76
N PRO A 376 11.26 4.72 21.02
CA PRO A 376 12.66 4.67 21.43
C PRO A 376 13.33 3.47 20.77
N LEU A 377 14.62 3.63 20.44
CA LEU A 377 15.50 2.56 19.99
C LEU A 377 15.34 1.32 20.87
N ILE A 378 14.84 0.25 20.26
CA ILE A 378 15.40 -1.07 20.51
C ILE A 378 16.07 -1.42 19.18
N GLU A 379 17.39 -1.53 19.18
CA GLU A 379 18.14 -2.21 18.13
C GLU A 379 17.61 -3.66 18.06
N ILE A 380 16.57 -3.87 17.26
CA ILE A 380 16.22 -5.20 16.78
C ILE A 380 17.05 -5.37 15.51
N PRO A 381 18.01 -6.31 15.48
CA PRO A 381 18.83 -6.54 14.31
C PRO A 381 17.96 -6.77 13.09
N PHE A 382 18.22 -5.95 12.09
CA PHE A 382 17.62 -5.88 10.77
C PHE A 382 17.73 -7.23 10.04
N ARG A 383 16.80 -8.16 10.28
CA ARG A 383 16.65 -9.42 9.52
C ARG A 383 15.21 -9.94 9.56
N SER A 384 14.23 -9.21 9.02
CA SER A 384 12.92 -9.82 8.67
C SER A 384 12.04 -8.91 7.79
N LEU A 385 12.54 -8.48 6.64
CA LEU A 385 11.72 -8.43 5.42
C LEU A 385 12.46 -9.21 4.35
N SER A 386 12.70 -10.48 4.68
CA SER A 386 12.98 -11.46 3.66
C SER A 386 11.74 -11.56 2.78
N ILE A 387 11.86 -11.15 1.52
CA ILE A 387 11.23 -11.93 0.46
C ILE A 387 11.68 -13.37 0.74
N LEU A 388 10.74 -14.21 1.20
CA LEU A 388 10.95 -15.58 1.70
C LEU A 388 11.77 -15.68 2.99
N ASP A 389 11.09 -15.98 4.11
CA ASP A 389 11.73 -16.59 5.28
C ASP A 389 12.48 -17.87 4.83
N HIS A 390 13.80 -17.74 4.67
CA HIS A 390 14.67 -18.78 4.14
C HIS A 390 14.88 -19.96 5.12
N ARG A 391 14.12 -20.03 6.22
CA ARG A 391 14.12 -21.18 7.14
C ARG A 391 12.95 -22.15 6.96
N GLN A 392 12.01 -21.91 6.03
CA GLN A 392 10.93 -22.85 5.70
C GLN A 392 11.07 -23.52 4.32
N ILE A 393 12.29 -23.81 3.84
CA ILE A 393 12.50 -24.71 2.69
C ILE A 393 12.38 -26.18 3.14
N ARG A 394 11.20 -26.56 3.63
CA ARG A 394 10.71 -27.95 3.60
C ARG A 394 9.19 -27.87 3.47
N HIS A 395 8.68 -28.43 2.38
CA HIS A 395 7.30 -28.46 1.91
C HIS A 395 6.92 -27.38 0.89
N SER A 396 6.61 -27.87 -0.30
CA SER A 396 5.96 -27.23 -1.44
C SER A 396 4.68 -26.48 -1.03
N LYS A 397 4.78 -25.23 -0.56
CA LYS A 397 3.65 -24.31 -0.51
C LYS A 397 3.69 -23.45 -1.77
N ARG A 398 2.67 -23.62 -2.64
CA ARG A 398 2.40 -22.74 -3.79
C ARG A 398 2.54 -21.27 -3.35
N TYR A 399 3.26 -20.46 -4.14
CA TYR A 399 3.32 -19.01 -3.95
C TYR A 399 1.90 -18.44 -4.05
N ARG A 400 1.26 -18.17 -2.91
CA ARG A 400 -0.06 -17.52 -2.90
C ARG A 400 0.16 -16.03 -3.15
N LEU A 401 -0.20 -15.60 -4.35
CA LEU A 401 -0.21 -14.19 -4.72
C LEU A 401 -1.22 -13.46 -3.83
N ARG A 402 -0.77 -12.38 -3.20
CA ARG A 402 -1.62 -11.53 -2.37
C ARG A 402 -2.48 -10.70 -3.32
N ILE A 403 -3.76 -11.03 -3.44
CA ILE A 403 -4.73 -10.17 -4.13
C ILE A 403 -5.29 -9.21 -3.08
N ALA A 404 -5.09 -7.90 -3.28
CA ALA A 404 -5.67 -6.88 -2.42
C ALA A 404 -6.38 -5.81 -3.28
N TYR A 405 -7.38 -5.18 -2.67
CA TYR A 405 -8.13 -4.06 -3.24
C TYR A 405 -7.73 -2.78 -2.52
N HIS A 406 -7.76 -1.68 -3.26
CA HIS A 406 -7.57 -0.36 -2.67
C HIS A 406 -8.86 0.04 -1.93
N TYR A 407 -8.75 0.29 -0.63
CA TYR A 407 -9.87 0.55 0.27
C TYR A 407 -9.64 1.87 1.00
N ARG A 408 -10.67 2.73 0.97
CA ARG A 408 -10.72 3.96 1.76
C ARG A 408 -11.90 3.95 2.70
N ILE A 409 -11.69 4.49 3.89
CA ILE A 409 -12.73 4.74 4.87
C ILE A 409 -12.51 6.10 5.50
N VAL A 410 -13.58 6.86 5.65
CA VAL A 410 -13.58 8.16 6.32
C VAL A 410 -14.35 8.05 7.62
N PHE A 411 -13.73 8.50 8.70
CA PHE A 411 -14.33 8.57 10.02
C PHE A 411 -14.79 9.99 10.35
N LYS A 412 -15.95 10.07 11.01
CA LYS A 412 -16.56 11.32 11.47
C LYS A 412 -15.65 12.03 12.46
N GLU A 413 -15.09 11.28 13.41
CA GLU A 413 -14.35 11.78 14.54
C GLU A 413 -12.88 12.02 14.18
N TYR A 414 -12.39 13.23 14.45
CA TYR A 414 -10.96 13.50 14.60
C TYR A 414 -10.62 13.42 16.09
N ALA A 415 -9.82 12.41 16.47
CA ALA A 415 -9.53 12.07 17.86
C ALA A 415 -8.03 11.78 18.04
N THR A 416 -7.52 12.07 19.24
CA THR A 416 -6.09 11.90 19.58
C THR A 416 -5.87 10.53 20.19
N THR A 417 -4.84 9.79 19.77
CA THR A 417 -4.50 8.51 20.42
C THR A 417 -4.15 8.73 21.89
N ILE A 418 -4.40 7.76 22.77
CA ILE A 418 -3.92 7.85 24.16
C ILE A 418 -2.39 7.79 24.27
N TYR A 419 -1.73 7.33 23.20
CA TYR A 419 -0.27 7.39 23.09
C TYR A 419 0.22 8.83 22.98
N ASP A 420 -0.51 9.70 22.26
CA ASP A 420 -0.16 11.11 22.05
C ASP A 420 -0.79 12.06 23.06
N GLU A 421 -1.87 11.65 23.72
CA GLU A 421 -2.50 12.44 24.77
C GLU A 421 -1.54 12.63 25.96
N ARG A 422 -1.58 13.83 26.56
CA ARG A 422 -0.73 14.23 27.68
C ARG A 422 -1.55 14.55 28.93
N ASN A 423 -2.85 14.73 28.80
CA ASN A 423 -3.75 14.92 29.91
C ASN A 423 -4.18 13.58 30.51
N LEU A 424 -3.79 13.35 31.77
CA LEU A 424 -4.07 12.12 32.48
C LEU A 424 -5.58 11.86 32.68
N GLY A 425 -6.37 12.91 32.89
CA GLY A 425 -7.83 12.80 33.02
C GLY A 425 -8.49 12.34 31.71
N HIS A 426 -8.00 12.82 30.57
CA HIS A 426 -8.46 12.35 29.26
C HIS A 426 -8.11 10.88 29.05
N ILE A 427 -6.89 10.48 29.39
CA ILE A 427 -6.44 9.08 29.28
C ILE A 427 -7.35 8.16 30.12
N PHE A 428 -7.60 8.49 31.39
CA PHE A 428 -8.46 7.65 32.23
C PHE A 428 -9.90 7.55 31.71
N ARG A 429 -10.50 8.67 31.25
CA ARG A 429 -11.83 8.64 30.62
C ARG A 429 -11.85 7.82 29.34
N SER A 430 -10.77 7.86 28.55
CA SER A 430 -10.64 7.05 27.35
C SER A 430 -10.61 5.56 27.69
N MET A 431 -9.82 5.18 28.68
CA MET A 431 -9.71 3.81 29.16
C MET A 431 -11.01 3.29 29.75
N GLU A 432 -11.75 4.11 30.50
CA GLU A 432 -13.08 3.77 31.00
C GLU A 432 -14.04 3.44 29.84
N GLY A 433 -14.14 4.32 28.85
CA GLY A 433 -15.01 4.11 27.69
C GLY A 433 -14.65 2.87 26.88
N VAL A 434 -13.36 2.65 26.63
CA VAL A 434 -12.89 1.45 25.90
C VAL A 434 -13.08 0.17 26.72
N THR A 435 -12.94 0.21 28.04
CA THR A 435 -13.22 -0.95 28.89
C THR A 435 -14.67 -1.39 28.76
N TRP A 436 -15.61 -0.45 28.77
CA TRP A 436 -17.02 -0.74 28.49
C TRP A 436 -17.22 -1.34 27.10
N ALA A 437 -16.59 -0.77 26.06
CA ALA A 437 -16.68 -1.30 24.71
C ALA A 437 -16.18 -2.74 24.63
N LEU A 438 -15.03 -3.06 25.25
CA LEU A 438 -14.45 -4.40 25.26
C LEU A 438 -15.33 -5.42 25.99
N VAL A 439 -15.95 -5.05 27.12
CA VAL A 439 -16.88 -5.93 27.83
C VAL A 439 -18.11 -6.24 26.97
N ILE A 440 -18.69 -5.22 26.31
CA ILE A 440 -19.85 -5.40 25.43
C ILE A 440 -19.49 -6.31 24.25
N LEU A 441 -18.32 -6.11 23.62
CA LEU A 441 -17.79 -6.97 22.56
C LEU A 441 -17.66 -8.42 23.03
N HIS A 442 -17.03 -8.63 24.19
CA HIS A 442 -16.80 -9.95 24.75
C HIS A 442 -18.11 -10.70 25.01
N ASN A 443 -19.11 -10.02 25.55
CA ASN A 443 -20.44 -10.58 25.81
C ASN A 443 -21.18 -10.95 24.53
N ALA A 444 -20.91 -10.25 23.42
CA ALA A 444 -21.39 -10.62 22.09
C ALA A 444 -20.52 -11.70 21.40
N GLY A 445 -19.50 -12.23 22.10
CA GLY A 445 -18.60 -13.26 21.57
C GLY A 445 -17.51 -12.74 20.65
N TRP A 446 -17.32 -11.42 20.54
CA TRP A 446 -16.30 -10.79 19.71
C TRP A 446 -15.02 -10.50 20.51
N VAL A 447 -13.88 -10.62 19.84
CA VAL A 447 -12.56 -10.26 20.39
C VAL A 447 -11.88 -9.30 19.42
N HIS A 448 -11.38 -8.16 19.90
CA HIS A 448 -10.72 -7.13 19.08
C HIS A 448 -9.40 -7.62 18.46
N ARG A 449 -8.60 -8.38 19.22
CA ARG A 449 -7.30 -8.99 18.86
C ARG A 449 -6.14 -8.03 18.49
N ASP A 450 -6.39 -6.74 18.37
CA ASP A 450 -5.32 -5.74 18.15
C ASP A 450 -5.46 -4.50 19.05
N LEU A 451 -5.61 -4.71 20.35
CA LEU A 451 -5.68 -3.59 21.30
C LEU A 451 -4.27 -3.03 21.57
N SER A 452 -4.12 -1.72 21.43
CA SER A 452 -2.87 -1.00 21.72
C SER A 452 -3.17 0.46 22.10
N ALA A 453 -2.17 1.17 22.62
CA ALA A 453 -2.29 2.61 22.87
C ALA A 453 -2.52 3.44 21.58
N GLY A 454 -2.20 2.88 20.41
CA GLY A 454 -2.46 3.50 19.10
C GLY A 454 -3.89 3.33 18.59
N ASN A 455 -4.65 2.38 19.16
CA ASN A 455 -6.02 2.06 18.74
C ASN A 455 -7.09 2.54 19.74
N VAL A 456 -6.67 3.25 20.80
CA VAL A 456 -7.53 3.88 21.79
C VAL A 456 -7.38 5.40 21.68
N TYR A 457 -8.51 6.10 21.58
CA TYR A 457 -8.53 7.52 21.26
C TYR A 457 -9.32 8.33 22.29
N TRP A 458 -8.88 9.56 22.54
CA TRP A 458 -9.64 10.60 23.20
C TRP A 458 -10.32 11.49 22.16
N TYR A 459 -11.64 11.57 22.20
CA TYR A 459 -12.43 12.46 21.35
C TYR A 459 -12.91 13.66 22.16
N ALA A 460 -12.25 14.81 21.97
CA ALA A 460 -12.45 16.02 22.76
C ALA A 460 -13.87 16.59 22.64
N GLU A 461 -14.40 16.71 21.42
CA GLU A 461 -15.74 17.26 21.16
C GLU A 461 -16.84 16.44 21.85
N GLY A 462 -16.68 15.11 21.89
CA GLY A 462 -17.61 14.21 22.60
C GLY A 462 -17.23 13.92 24.06
N SER A 463 -16.10 14.46 24.54
CA SER A 463 -15.54 14.21 25.87
C SER A 463 -15.53 12.73 26.28
N ARG A 464 -15.14 11.83 25.37
CA ARG A 464 -15.22 10.38 25.56
C ARG A 464 -14.10 9.60 24.87
N GLY A 465 -13.87 8.38 25.35
CA GLY A 465 -12.98 7.40 24.71
C GLY A 465 -13.60 6.75 23.49
N LEU A 466 -12.79 6.47 22.47
CA LEU A 466 -13.15 5.67 21.29
C LEU A 466 -12.17 4.51 21.11
N LEU A 467 -12.69 3.38 20.68
CA LEU A 467 -11.93 2.24 20.19
C LEU A 467 -11.99 2.24 18.66
N GLY A 468 -10.84 2.04 18.00
CA GLY A 468 -10.75 1.92 16.55
C GLY A 468 -9.96 0.70 16.12
N ASP A 469 -9.82 0.52 14.81
CA ASP A 469 -9.04 -0.55 14.15
C ASP A 469 -9.61 -1.96 14.35
N PHE A 470 -10.88 -2.12 13.99
CA PHE A 470 -11.60 -3.40 14.10
C PHE A 470 -11.24 -4.42 13.02
N GLU A 471 -10.26 -4.15 12.15
CA GLU A 471 -9.89 -5.01 11.02
C GLU A 471 -9.44 -6.43 11.42
N TYR A 472 -9.00 -6.60 12.67
CA TYR A 472 -8.64 -7.89 13.25
C TYR A 472 -9.69 -8.44 14.19
N ALA A 473 -10.81 -7.76 14.41
CA ALA A 473 -11.85 -8.26 15.29
C ALA A 473 -12.44 -9.57 14.74
N LYS A 474 -12.73 -10.52 15.63
CA LYS A 474 -13.27 -11.83 15.24
C LYS A 474 -14.25 -12.37 16.26
N LEU A 475 -15.28 -13.03 15.76
CA LEU A 475 -16.19 -13.85 16.55
C LEU A 475 -15.46 -15.10 17.06
N ARG A 476 -15.51 -15.35 18.37
CA ARG A 476 -14.85 -16.47 19.06
C ARG A 476 -15.28 -17.85 18.52
N ALA A 477 -16.51 -17.98 18.04
CA ALA A 477 -17.04 -19.21 17.46
C ALA A 477 -16.48 -19.53 16.07
N ASN A 478 -15.76 -18.60 15.43
CA ASN A 478 -15.25 -18.78 14.08
C ASN A 478 -13.88 -19.49 14.08
N ASN A 479 -13.85 -20.75 13.65
CA ASN A 479 -12.66 -21.61 13.63
C ASN A 479 -11.72 -21.39 12.42
N THR A 480 -11.96 -20.38 11.57
CA THR A 480 -11.04 -20.09 10.44
C THR A 480 -9.67 -19.61 10.93
N ALA A 481 -8.64 -20.45 10.83
CA ALA A 481 -7.28 -20.03 11.11
C ALA A 481 -6.77 -19.11 9.99
N HIS A 482 -6.43 -17.87 10.31
CA HIS A 482 -5.51 -17.10 9.47
C HIS A 482 -4.10 -17.35 10.03
N GLU A 483 -3.17 -17.84 9.20
CA GLU A 483 -1.81 -18.25 9.60
C GLU A 483 -0.91 -17.08 10.12
N ILE A 484 -1.40 -15.84 10.15
CA ILE A 484 -0.61 -14.65 10.49
C ILE A 484 -0.82 -14.29 11.97
N ARG A 485 0.28 -14.21 12.75
CA ARG A 485 0.30 -13.71 14.14
C ARG A 485 -0.24 -12.27 14.16
N THR A 486 -1.40 -12.04 14.78
CA THR A 486 -2.04 -10.72 14.87
C THR A 486 -1.81 -10.10 16.24
N GLY A 487 -1.50 -8.80 16.28
CA GLY A 487 -1.37 -8.00 17.50
C GLY A 487 -0.09 -7.17 17.54
N THR A 488 -0.08 -6.13 18.37
CA THR A 488 1.15 -5.42 18.73
C THR A 488 1.97 -6.27 19.71
N PRO A 489 3.23 -6.65 19.42
CA PRO A 489 3.98 -7.64 20.21
C PRO A 489 4.03 -7.37 21.72
N SER A 490 4.19 -6.10 22.12
CA SER A 490 4.24 -5.70 23.54
C SER A 490 2.91 -5.82 24.28
N PHE A 491 1.79 -5.98 23.56
CA PHE A 491 0.43 -6.06 24.10
C PHE A 491 -0.21 -7.44 23.86
N MET A 492 0.50 -8.38 23.22
CA MET A 492 -0.01 -9.73 23.02
C MET A 492 -0.11 -10.50 24.34
N ALA A 493 -1.22 -11.21 24.54
CA ALA A 493 -1.37 -12.13 25.67
C ALA A 493 -0.31 -13.25 25.61
N ALA A 494 0.15 -13.71 26.78
CA ALA A 494 1.17 -14.76 26.87
C ALA A 494 0.74 -16.08 26.19
N GLU A 495 -0.55 -16.42 26.25
CA GLU A 495 -1.12 -17.59 25.57
C GLU A 495 -1.05 -17.45 24.05
N THR A 496 -1.34 -16.26 23.53
CA THR A 496 -1.19 -15.93 22.11
C THR A 496 0.27 -15.92 21.67
N LEU A 497 1.20 -15.47 22.53
CA LEU A 497 2.64 -15.51 22.23
C LEU A 497 3.18 -16.94 22.21
N SER A 498 2.65 -17.83 23.06
CA SER A 498 3.11 -19.21 23.23
C SER A 498 2.36 -20.23 22.38
N HIS A 499 1.29 -19.82 21.68
CA HIS A 499 0.38 -20.72 20.96
C HIS A 499 -0.17 -21.86 21.85
N ALA A 500 -0.29 -21.60 23.15
CA ALA A 500 -0.75 -22.58 24.13
C ALA A 500 -1.69 -21.90 25.12
N TYR A 501 -2.75 -22.60 25.50
CA TYR A 501 -3.56 -22.22 26.65
C TYR A 501 -2.75 -22.52 27.91
N LEU A 502 -2.30 -21.47 28.58
CA LEU A 502 -1.44 -21.53 29.76
C LEU A 502 -2.25 -21.44 31.06
N PHE A 503 -3.45 -20.86 31.01
CA PHE A 503 -4.27 -20.55 32.17
C PHE A 503 -5.63 -21.25 32.09
N PHE A 504 -5.60 -22.59 32.19
CA PHE A 504 -6.84 -23.33 32.40
C PHE A 504 -7.36 -23.13 33.83
N PRO A 505 -8.68 -23.00 34.04
CA PRO A 505 -9.22 -23.05 35.39
C PRO A 505 -8.81 -24.37 36.04
N PRO A 506 -8.45 -24.37 37.34
CA PRO A 506 -8.09 -25.59 38.04
C PRO A 506 -9.22 -26.61 37.88
N PRO A 507 -8.91 -27.91 37.63
CA PRO A 507 -9.94 -28.93 37.48
C PRO A 507 -10.83 -28.88 38.71
N ARG A 508 -12.15 -28.78 38.50
CA ARG A 508 -13.13 -28.86 39.59
C ARG A 508 -12.96 -30.21 40.27
N THR A 509 -12.22 -30.26 41.36
CA THR A 509 -12.19 -31.42 42.25
C THR A 509 -13.58 -31.57 42.83
N ILE A 510 -14.32 -32.57 42.34
CA ILE A 510 -15.49 -33.10 43.03
C ILE A 510 -14.94 -33.76 44.30
N SER A 511 -14.82 -32.97 45.36
CA SER A 511 -14.50 -33.50 46.69
C SER A 511 -15.74 -34.19 47.23
N ALA A 512 -15.71 -35.53 47.17
CA ALA A 512 -16.58 -36.35 48.00
C ALA A 512 -16.20 -36.12 49.48
N HIS A 513 -17.22 -35.88 50.30
CA HIS A 513 -17.19 -35.71 51.76
C HIS A 513 -16.80 -34.33 52.32
N ARG A 514 -17.81 -33.48 52.49
CA ARG A 514 -18.07 -32.83 53.78
C ARG A 514 -19.57 -32.84 54.09
N GLN A 515 -19.90 -33.22 55.32
CA GLN A 515 -21.26 -33.22 55.90
C GLN A 515 -21.91 -31.81 55.88
N PRO A 516 -23.26 -31.73 55.96
CA PRO A 516 -23.99 -30.49 55.70
C PRO A 516 -23.90 -29.55 56.91
N MET A 517 -23.25 -28.40 56.74
CA MET A 517 -23.46 -27.27 57.64
C MET A 517 -24.59 -26.38 57.13
N ARG A 518 -25.44 -26.02 58.09
CA ARG A 518 -26.75 -25.39 57.95
C ARG A 518 -26.72 -24.08 57.17
N TYR A 519 -27.79 -23.91 56.39
CA TYR A 519 -28.21 -22.64 55.82
C TYR A 519 -28.45 -21.62 56.94
N THR A 520 -27.71 -20.52 56.93
CA THR A 520 -28.19 -19.25 57.50
C THR A 520 -28.29 -18.23 56.37
N SER A 521 -29.53 -17.93 56.02
CA SER A 521 -29.93 -16.84 55.13
C SER A 521 -29.35 -15.52 55.65
N ASN A 522 -28.40 -14.93 54.91
CA ASN A 522 -28.27 -13.49 54.64
C ASN A 522 -26.91 -13.19 54.00
N TYR A 523 -26.80 -13.30 52.67
CA TYR A 523 -25.75 -12.62 51.91
C TYR A 523 -26.22 -12.37 50.47
N LYS A 524 -26.42 -11.09 50.12
CA LYS A 524 -26.55 -10.64 48.73
C LYS A 524 -25.15 -10.70 48.09
N PRO A 525 -24.95 -11.29 46.91
CA PRO A 525 -23.67 -11.17 46.23
C PRO A 525 -23.51 -9.73 45.73
N ARG A 526 -22.62 -8.97 46.38
CA ARG A 526 -22.01 -7.79 45.78
C ARG A 526 -20.97 -8.29 44.78
N SER A 527 -21.17 -7.99 43.50
CA SER A 527 -20.11 -8.08 42.49
C SER A 527 -19.06 -7.02 42.79
N SER A 528 -18.02 -7.39 43.54
CA SER A 528 -16.88 -6.51 43.82
C SER A 528 -15.73 -6.90 42.89
N MET A 529 -15.42 -6.02 41.93
CA MET A 529 -14.24 -6.11 41.08
C MET A 529 -13.05 -5.51 41.85
N PHE A 530 -12.01 -6.31 42.12
CA PHE A 530 -10.78 -5.81 42.74
C PHE A 530 -9.83 -5.28 41.66
N LEU A 531 -9.51 -3.98 41.74
CA LEU A 531 -8.39 -3.37 41.04
C LEU A 531 -7.13 -3.65 41.85
N LEU A 532 -6.33 -4.64 41.45
CA LEU A 532 -5.04 -4.93 42.10
C LEU A 532 -3.98 -3.97 41.58
N LEU A 533 -3.85 -2.81 42.23
CA LEU A 533 -2.68 -1.94 42.09
C LEU A 533 -1.58 -2.48 43.01
N SER A 534 -0.63 -3.24 42.44
CA SER A 534 0.60 -3.60 43.14
C SER A 534 1.61 -2.48 43.02
N THR A 535 1.77 -1.65 44.06
CA THR A 535 2.93 -0.77 44.22
C THR A 535 4.02 -1.53 44.98
N ARG A 536 5.10 -1.90 44.29
CA ARG A 536 6.39 -2.14 44.93
C ARG A 536 7.40 -1.13 44.37
N ASN A 537 8.02 -0.42 45.30
CA ASN A 537 8.93 0.69 45.03
C ASN A 537 10.15 0.29 44.20
N HIS A 538 10.55 1.28 43.40
CA HIS A 538 11.82 1.51 42.70
C HIS A 538 12.13 0.75 41.40
N HIS A 539 12.30 1.59 40.38
CA HIS A 539 12.81 1.41 39.01
C HIS A 539 11.79 1.02 37.91
N HIS A 540 11.70 1.96 36.95
CA HIS A 540 10.95 2.00 35.70
C HIS A 540 10.51 0.64 35.10
N LEU A 541 9.21 0.38 35.10
CA LEU A 541 8.51 -0.62 34.27
C LEU A 541 7.12 -0.06 33.86
N PRO A 542 6.59 -0.42 32.67
CA PRO A 542 5.29 0.06 32.19
C PRO A 542 4.11 -0.57 32.95
N LEU A 543 3.03 0.19 33.12
CA LEU A 543 1.76 -0.31 33.67
C LEU A 543 1.22 -1.46 32.81
N HIS A 544 1.23 -2.68 33.36
CA HIS A 544 0.51 -3.82 32.79
C HIS A 544 -0.91 -3.87 33.37
N ILE A 545 -1.92 -3.61 32.54
CA ILE A 545 -3.31 -3.97 32.84
C ILE A 545 -3.52 -5.40 32.33
N ILE A 546 -3.49 -6.35 33.27
CA ILE A 546 -3.90 -7.73 33.01
C ILE A 546 -5.40 -7.81 33.32
N LEU A 547 -6.24 -7.84 32.28
CA LEU A 547 -7.63 -8.29 32.41
C LEU A 547 -7.60 -9.84 32.44
N CYS A 548 -7.44 -10.42 33.62
CA CYS A 548 -7.72 -11.84 33.82
C CYS A 548 -9.24 -12.04 33.82
N THR A 549 -9.75 -12.77 32.82
CA THR A 549 -11.11 -13.29 32.82
C THR A 549 -11.17 -14.57 33.66
N THR A 550 -12.09 -14.65 34.62
CA THR A 550 -12.59 -15.91 35.18
C THR A 550 -13.70 -16.50 34.34
#